data_AF-A0A523D1E4-F1
#
_entry.id   AF-A0A523D1E4-F1
#
_cell.length_a   1.000
_cell.length_b   1.000
_cell.length_c   1.000
_cell.angle_alpha   90.00
_cell.angle_beta   90.00
_cell.angle_gamma   90.00
#
_symmetry.space_group_name_H-M   'P 1'
#
loop_
_entity.id
_entity.type
_entity.pdbx_description
1 polymer ?
#
loop_
_entity_poly.entity_id
_entity_poly.type
_entity_poly.pdbx_seq_one_letter_code
_entity_poly.pdbx_strand_id
1 'polypeptide(L)'
;MVFKRSMFRQRTEEILSEDRFAQVELTIAFKKLTCYHCNFEAIYKYSVQQVRRRSEIQVAEDEEIRPDHREIWKAIPRFVEIPETLKCKRCKEVLQPEILCVY
;
A
#
# COMPACT_ATOMS: atom_id res chain seq x y z
N MET A 1 12.62 -34.02 -17.79
CA MET A 1 11.88 -33.55 -16.60
C MET A 1 11.20 -32.24 -16.95
N VAL A 2 9.87 -32.24 -17.04
CA VAL A 2 9.06 -31.07 -17.40
C VAL A 2 8.91 -30.21 -16.15
N PHE A 3 9.67 -29.13 -16.05
CA PHE A 3 9.44 -28.10 -15.03
C PHE A 3 8.15 -27.36 -15.39
N LYS A 4 7.02 -27.81 -14.83
CA LYS A 4 5.79 -27.01 -14.81
C LYS A 4 6.04 -25.76 -13.96
N ARG A 5 6.34 -24.65 -14.65
CA ARG A 5 6.29 -23.29 -14.09
C ARG A 5 4.83 -22.94 -13.78
N SER A 6 4.32 -23.44 -12.66
CA SER A 6 3.04 -22.98 -12.09
C SER A 6 3.29 -22.29 -10.76
N MET A 7 3.91 -21.11 -10.78
CA MET A 7 4.04 -20.25 -9.58
C MET A 7 3.85 -18.76 -9.88
N PHE A 8 2.96 -18.43 -10.82
CA PHE A 8 2.39 -17.09 -10.92
C PHE A 8 0.86 -17.19 -10.90
N ARG A 9 0.32 -17.59 -9.76
CA ARG A 9 -1.06 -17.24 -9.40
C ARG A 9 -0.99 -16.27 -8.23
N GLN A 10 -0.41 -15.12 -8.53
CA GLN A 10 -0.25 -14.02 -7.60
C GLN A 10 -1.54 -13.19 -7.74
N ARG A 11 -2.55 -13.47 -6.91
CA ARG A 11 -3.65 -12.50 -6.68
C ARG A 11 -3.00 -11.32 -5.95
N THR A 12 -2.50 -10.33 -6.68
CA THR A 12 -1.58 -9.29 -6.13
C THR A 12 -2.17 -7.90 -6.14
N GLU A 13 -3.49 -7.80 -6.33
CA GLU A 13 -4.24 -6.55 -6.28
C GLU A 13 -5.60 -6.92 -5.69
N GLU A 14 -5.66 -6.97 -4.37
CA GLU A 14 -6.93 -7.11 -3.67
C GLU A 14 -7.35 -5.73 -3.21
N ILE A 15 -8.44 -5.22 -3.80
CA ILE A 15 -9.08 -3.99 -3.35
C ILE A 15 -9.72 -4.32 -2.01
N LEU A 16 -9.16 -3.79 -0.93
CA LEU A 16 -9.64 -4.03 0.43
C LEU A 16 -10.87 -3.18 0.73
N SER A 17 -10.87 -1.95 0.23
CA SER A 17 -11.93 -0.99 0.42
C SER A 17 -11.90 0.03 -0.70
N GLU A 18 -13.07 0.46 -1.14
CA GLU A 18 -13.23 1.44 -2.19
C GLU A 18 -14.41 2.33 -1.81
N ASP A 19 -14.19 3.64 -1.88
CA ASP A 19 -15.24 4.62 -1.66
C ASP A 19 -15.28 5.64 -2.81
N ARG A 20 -16.09 6.68 -2.62
CA ARG A 20 -16.28 7.76 -3.60
C ARG A 20 -15.06 8.65 -3.81
N PHE A 21 -14.11 8.66 -2.88
CA PHE A 21 -12.96 9.57 -2.85
C PHE A 21 -11.63 8.85 -3.11
N ALA A 22 -11.48 7.62 -2.64
CA ALA A 22 -10.24 6.87 -2.64
C ALA A 22 -10.46 5.36 -2.77
N GLN A 23 -9.38 4.68 -3.12
CA GLN A 23 -9.30 3.24 -3.22
C GLN A 23 -8.14 2.76 -2.35
N VAL A 24 -8.37 1.69 -1.59
CA VAL A 24 -7.36 1.05 -0.75
C VAL A 24 -7.07 -0.34 -1.32
N GLU A 25 -5.82 -0.55 -1.70
CA GLU A 25 -5.34 -1.78 -2.31
C GLU A 25 -4.28 -2.44 -1.42
N LEU A 26 -4.29 -3.76 -1.36
CA LEU A 26 -3.16 -4.51 -0.80
C LEU A 26 -2.18 -4.86 -1.94
N THR A 27 -0.91 -4.49 -1.76
CA THR A 27 0.15 -4.89 -2.69
C THR A 27 1.40 -5.36 -1.95
N ILE A 28 2.40 -5.82 -2.71
CA ILE A 28 3.66 -6.32 -2.19
C ILE A 28 4.79 -5.38 -2.59
N ALA A 29 5.51 -4.87 -1.60
CA ALA A 29 6.70 -4.07 -1.80
C ALA A 29 7.98 -4.87 -1.52
N PHE A 30 9.07 -4.42 -2.16
CA PHE A 30 10.42 -4.90 -1.92
C PHE A 30 11.30 -3.72 -1.56
N LYS A 31 11.91 -3.75 -0.36
CA LYS A 31 12.85 -2.70 0.07
C LYS A 31 14.09 -3.32 0.68
N LYS A 32 15.25 -2.74 0.36
CA LYS A 32 16.51 -3.03 1.04
C LYS A 32 16.46 -2.32 2.39
N LEU A 33 16.54 -3.08 3.48
CA LEU A 33 16.51 -2.54 4.85
C LEU A 33 17.72 -3.03 5.63
N THR A 34 18.25 -2.15 6.46
CA THR A 34 19.34 -2.44 7.39
C THR A 34 18.78 -2.45 8.81
N CYS A 35 19.00 -3.55 9.52
CA CYS A 35 18.62 -3.63 10.93
C CYS A 35 19.60 -2.85 11.79
N TYR A 36 19.15 -1.79 12.46
CA TYR A 36 19.99 -0.98 13.34
C TYR A 36 20.54 -1.74 14.56
N HIS A 37 19.90 -2.83 14.98
CA HIS A 37 20.37 -3.60 16.14
C HIS A 37 21.55 -4.53 15.83
N CYS A 38 21.52 -5.23 14.69
CA CYS A 38 22.55 -6.23 14.34
C CYS A 38 23.30 -5.93 13.03
N ASN A 39 23.11 -4.74 12.46
CA ASN A 39 23.68 -4.27 11.18
C ASN A 39 23.48 -5.23 10.00
N PHE A 40 22.46 -6.09 10.09
CA PHE A 40 22.14 -7.02 9.02
C PHE A 40 21.34 -6.31 7.93
N GLU A 41 21.86 -6.34 6.71
CA GLU A 41 21.24 -5.74 5.54
C GLU A 41 20.70 -6.82 4.60
N ALA A 42 19.44 -6.69 4.20
CA ALA A 42 18.81 -7.61 3.25
C ALA A 42 17.65 -6.96 2.51
N ILE A 43 17.20 -7.61 1.44
CA ILE A 43 15.94 -7.26 0.78
C ILE A 43 14.79 -7.96 1.54
N TYR A 44 13.80 -7.17 1.92
CA TYR A 44 12.57 -7.63 2.56
C TYR A 44 11.42 -7.52 1.57
N LYS A 45 10.62 -8.58 1.52
CA LYS A 45 9.33 -8.63 0.82
C LYS A 45 8.26 -8.48 1.88
N TYR A 46 7.35 -7.53 1.71
CA TYR A 46 6.31 -7.26 2.68
C TYR A 46 5.06 -6.69 2.03
N SER A 47 3.92 -6.88 2.69
CA SER A 47 2.66 -6.30 2.24
C SER A 47 2.61 -4.83 2.61
N VAL A 48 2.03 -4.01 1.74
CA VAL A 48 1.75 -2.61 1.98
C VAL A 48 0.29 -2.33 1.63
N GLN A 49 -0.34 -1.48 2.41
CA GLN A 49 -1.62 -0.89 2.04
C GLN A 49 -1.35 0.36 1.23
N GLN A 50 -1.85 0.39 0.00
CA GLN A 50 -1.80 1.54 -0.88
C GLN A 50 -3.13 2.28 -0.85
N VAL A 51 -3.11 3.54 -0.42
CA VAL A 51 -4.26 4.43 -0.55
C VAL A 51 -4.04 5.31 -1.78
N ARG A 52 -4.98 5.25 -2.73
CA ARG A 52 -4.96 6.05 -3.96
C ARG A 52 -6.18 6.94 -4.00
N ARG A 53 -5.98 8.25 -4.08
CA ARG A 53 -7.08 9.18 -4.34
C ARG A 53 -7.58 8.97 -5.76
N ARG A 54 -8.90 8.91 -5.96
CA ARG A 54 -9.47 8.90 -7.31
C ARG A 54 -9.16 10.20 -8.05
N SER A 55 -9.09 10.14 -9.38
CA SER A 55 -8.97 11.34 -10.22
C SER A 55 -10.17 12.26 -10.10
N GLU A 56 -11.35 11.70 -9.83
CA GLU A 56 -12.63 12.40 -9.71
C GLU A 56 -13.47 11.76 -8.59
N ILE A 57 -14.34 12.57 -7.96
CA ILE A 57 -15.27 12.09 -6.91
C ILE A 57 -16.39 11.31 -7.60
N GLN A 58 -16.60 10.05 -7.19
CA GLN A 58 -17.72 9.26 -7.70
C GLN A 58 -18.98 9.53 -6.90
N VAL A 59 -20.01 10.06 -7.55
CA VAL A 59 -21.33 10.29 -6.97
C VAL A 59 -22.38 9.52 -7.77
N ALA A 60 -23.45 9.11 -7.10
CA ALA A 60 -24.61 8.52 -7.77
C ALA A 60 -25.28 9.55 -8.70
N GLU A 61 -26.04 9.08 -9.70
CA GLU A 61 -26.67 9.94 -10.71
C GLU A 61 -27.62 11.00 -10.12
N ASP A 62 -28.13 10.76 -8.91
CA ASP A 62 -29.05 11.62 -8.17
C ASP A 62 -28.39 12.48 -7.07
N GLU A 63 -27.06 12.39 -6.89
CA GLU A 63 -26.32 13.08 -5.84
C GLU A 63 -25.43 14.21 -6.39
N GLU A 64 -25.63 15.44 -5.90
CA GLU A 64 -24.77 16.58 -6.27
C GLU A 64 -23.47 16.61 -5.45
N ILE A 65 -22.35 16.98 -6.09
CA ILE A 65 -21.07 17.18 -5.40
C ILE A 65 -21.12 18.46 -4.57
N ARG A 66 -21.32 18.28 -3.26
CA ARG A 66 -21.30 19.35 -2.28
C ARG A 66 -19.87 19.89 -2.04
N PRO A 67 -19.71 21.14 -1.53
CA PRO A 67 -18.39 21.74 -1.29
C PRO A 67 -17.52 20.96 -0.28
N ASP A 68 -18.13 20.39 0.76
CA ASP A 68 -17.50 19.53 1.76
C ASP A 68 -16.85 18.28 1.14
N HIS A 69 -17.49 17.65 0.15
CA HIS A 69 -16.93 16.52 -0.58
C HIS A 69 -15.60 16.88 -1.26
N ARG A 70 -15.49 18.10 -1.80
CA ARG A 70 -14.26 18.58 -2.45
C ARG A 70 -13.14 18.84 -1.44
N GLU A 71 -13.48 19.35 -0.26
CA GLU A 71 -12.50 19.56 0.81
C GLU A 71 -11.93 18.24 1.33
N ILE A 72 -12.81 17.26 1.58
CA ILE A 72 -12.42 15.90 1.97
C ILE A 72 -11.52 15.29 0.90
N TRP A 73 -11.92 15.34 -0.37
CA TRP A 73 -11.14 14.77 -1.47
C TRP A 73 -9.76 15.42 -1.59
N LYS A 74 -9.64 16.75 -1.45
CA LYS A 74 -8.35 17.45 -1.48
C LYS A 74 -7.45 17.10 -0.30
N ALA A 75 -8.02 16.78 0.86
CA ALA A 75 -7.25 16.39 2.04
C ALA A 75 -6.64 14.99 1.92
N ILE A 76 -7.23 14.11 1.09
CA ILE A 76 -6.70 12.77 0.83
C ILE A 76 -5.43 12.90 -0.04
N PRO A 77 -4.29 12.30 0.38
CA PRO A 77 -3.09 12.27 -0.44
C PRO A 77 -3.34 11.53 -1.75
N ARG A 78 -2.71 11.96 -2.85
CA ARG A 78 -2.78 11.25 -4.13
C ARG A 78 -2.37 9.80 -3.98
N PHE A 79 -1.36 9.54 -3.15
CA PHE A 79 -0.80 8.23 -2.93
C PHE A 79 -0.22 8.11 -1.53
N VAL A 80 -0.51 7.01 -0.85
CA VAL A 80 0.13 6.62 0.42
C VAL A 80 0.46 5.14 0.38
N GLU A 81 1.68 4.78 0.80
CA GLU A 81 2.07 3.39 1.11
C GLU A 81 2.29 3.23 2.61
N ILE A 82 1.47 2.39 3.23
CA ILE A 82 1.55 2.05 4.64
C ILE A 82 2.09 0.62 4.75
N PRO A 83 3.34 0.43 5.19
CA PRO A 83 3.94 -0.88 5.29
C PRO A 83 3.46 -1.65 6.52
N GLU A 84 3.27 -2.95 6.36
CA GLU A 84 3.08 -3.83 7.52
C GLU A 84 4.34 -3.92 8.38
N THR A 85 4.15 -4.31 9.64
CA THR A 85 5.26 -4.49 10.58
C THR A 85 6.18 -5.62 10.13
N LEU A 86 7.47 -5.34 10.04
CA LEU A 86 8.49 -6.32 9.66
C LEU A 86 9.40 -6.66 10.82
N LYS A 87 10.00 -7.85 10.78
CA LYS A 87 11.03 -8.26 11.73
C LYS A 87 12.31 -8.59 11.00
N CYS A 88 13.43 -8.22 11.59
CA CYS A 88 14.76 -8.56 11.10
C CYS A 88 14.91 -10.08 10.98
N LYS A 89 15.42 -10.55 9.82
CA LYS A 89 15.61 -11.99 9.58
C LYS A 89 16.61 -12.62 10.55
N ARG A 90 17.56 -11.83 11.09
CA ARG A 90 18.64 -12.28 11.98
C ARG A 90 18.30 -12.17 13.46
N CYS A 91 17.99 -10.98 13.98
CA CYS A 91 17.77 -10.75 15.42
C CYS A 91 16.30 -10.62 15.83
N LYS A 92 15.35 -10.72 14.89
CA LYS A 92 13.89 -10.58 15.12
C LYS A 92 13.41 -9.22 15.63
N GLU A 93 14.29 -8.23 15.73
CA GLU A 93 13.96 -6.83 16.02
C GLU A 93 12.92 -6.29 15.03
N VAL A 94 11.98 -5.48 15.51
CA VAL A 94 10.98 -4.84 14.64
C VAL A 94 11.67 -3.81 13.75
N LEU A 95 11.49 -3.95 12.44
CA LEU A 95 11.89 -2.97 11.45
C LEU A 95 10.69 -2.07 11.15
N GLN A 96 10.91 -0.76 11.12
CA GLN A 96 9.90 0.23 10.75
C GLN A 96 10.25 0.77 9.36
N PRO A 97 9.65 0.23 8.28
CA PRO A 97 9.82 0.81 6.96
C PRO A 97 9.14 2.17 6.91
N GLU A 98 9.75 3.13 6.23
CA GLU A 98 9.17 4.47 6.05
C GLU A 98 7.84 4.41 5.30
N ILE A 99 6.90 5.25 5.73
CA ILE A 99 5.65 5.51 5.01
C ILE A 99 5.95 6.48 3.87
N LEU A 100 5.54 6.13 2.65
CA LEU A 100 5.63 7.03 1.49
C LEU A 100 4.28 7.74 1.32
N CYS A 101 4.28 9.07 1.21
CA CYS A 101 3.06 9.87 1.08
C CYS A 101 3.26 11.00 0.06
N VAL A 102 2.32 11.15 -0.88
CA VAL A 102 2.35 12.14 -1.96
C VAL A 102 1.00 12.86 -2.04
N TYR A 103 1.00 14.20 -2.05
CA TYR A 103 -0.18 15.07 -2.08
C TYR A 103 -0.46 15.71 -3.45
#